data_AF-A0A0E9LWD9-F1
#
_entry.id   AF-A0A0E9LWD9-F1
#
_cell.length_a   1.000
_cell.length_b   1.000
_cell.length_c   1.000
_cell.angle_alpha   90.00
_cell.angle_beta   90.00
_cell.angle_gamma   90.00
#
_symmetry.space_group_name_H-M   'P 1'
#
loop_
_entity.id
_entity.type
_entity.pdbx_description
1 polymer ?
#
loop_
_entity_poly.entity_id
_entity_poly.type
_entity_poly.pdbx_seq_one_letter_code
_entity_poly.pdbx_strand_id
1 'polypeptide(L)'
;MHLFLSQFNDTVAFYYGEYGFLPLMYLNGFLGFFWLFFLFSKLPSVPFICWLGRNTLPVLALHLPAMSFIKAVLLFGFDTEISDGIFYYFLYTVIQILLLVPAIILLNKYFSQMVGVSKPKL
;
A
#
# COMPACT_ATOMS: atom_id res chain seq x y z
N MET A 1 -9.41 21.33 9.79
CA MET A 1 -10.51 21.51 8.83
C MET A 1 -11.07 20.17 8.35
N HIS A 2 -10.28 19.31 7.68
CA HIS A 2 -10.71 17.94 7.33
C HIS A 2 -11.29 17.14 8.51
N LEU A 3 -10.57 17.05 9.64
CA LEU A 3 -11.02 16.31 10.84
C LEU A 3 -12.31 16.84 11.48
N PHE A 4 -12.68 18.09 11.19
CA PHE A 4 -13.91 18.69 11.68
C PHE A 4 -15.08 18.36 10.73
N LEU A 5 -14.86 18.52 9.42
CA LEU A 5 -15.84 18.17 8.39
C LEU A 5 -16.17 16.68 8.36
N SER A 6 -15.21 15.80 8.72
CA SER A 6 -15.45 14.36 8.81
C SER A 6 -16.49 13.97 9.84
N GLN A 7 -16.74 14.80 10.86
CA GLN A 7 -17.76 14.52 11.89
C GLN A 7 -19.20 14.67 11.36
N PHE A 8 -19.36 15.41 10.27
CA PHE A 8 -20.66 15.66 9.62
C PHE A 8 -20.87 14.77 8.40
N ASN A 9 -19.92 13.87 8.11
CA ASN A 9 -19.97 13.04 6.91
C ASN A 9 -20.74 11.74 7.21
N ASP A 10 -21.87 11.56 6.52
CA ASP A 10 -22.64 10.31 6.58
C ASP A 10 -21.97 9.20 5.77
N THR A 11 -22.39 7.96 6.03
CA THR A 11 -21.95 6.80 5.26
C THR A 11 -22.40 6.91 3.81
N VAL A 12 -21.44 6.74 2.89
CA VAL A 12 -21.71 6.66 1.46
C VAL A 12 -21.30 5.27 0.98
N ALA A 13 -22.29 4.44 0.69
CA ALA A 13 -22.11 3.08 0.20
C ALA A 13 -22.93 2.89 -1.10
N PHE A 14 -22.26 3.09 -2.24
CA PHE A 14 -22.84 2.93 -3.57
C PHE A 14 -23.49 1.55 -3.80
N TYR A 15 -22.90 0.49 -3.23
CA TYR A 15 -23.41 -0.88 -3.35
C TYR A 15 -24.76 -1.08 -2.65
N TYR A 16 -24.96 -0.41 -1.51
CA TYR A 16 -26.19 -0.50 -0.71
C TYR A 16 -27.20 0.61 -1.03
N GLY A 17 -26.88 1.49 -2.00
CA GLY A 17 -27.73 2.62 -2.36
C GLY A 17 -27.79 3.72 -1.30
N GLU A 18 -26.84 3.74 -0.36
CA GLU A 18 -26.74 4.77 0.67
C GLU A 18 -25.84 5.89 0.16
N TYR A 19 -26.44 7.03 -0.23
CA TYR A 19 -25.69 8.11 -0.87
C TYR A 19 -25.31 9.26 0.06
N GLY A 20 -25.88 9.33 1.27
CA GLY A 20 -25.62 10.38 2.25
C GLY A 20 -25.61 11.79 1.63
N PHE A 21 -24.68 12.63 2.09
CA PHE A 21 -24.44 13.96 1.49
C PHE A 21 -23.18 13.96 0.60
N LEU A 22 -23.34 13.53 -0.66
CA LEU A 22 -22.26 13.40 -1.64
C LEU A 22 -21.33 14.63 -1.79
N PRO A 23 -21.82 15.88 -1.82
CA PRO A 23 -20.93 17.04 -1.99
C PRO A 23 -19.92 17.18 -0.85
N LEU A 24 -20.35 16.92 0.39
CA LEU A 24 -19.47 16.96 1.56
C LEU A 24 -18.45 15.81 1.55
N MET A 25 -18.85 14.62 1.09
CA MET A 25 -17.91 13.51 0.91
C MET A 25 -16.76 13.90 -0.03
N TYR A 26 -17.06 14.48 -1.20
CA TYR A 26 -16.02 14.91 -2.14
C TYR A 26 -15.17 16.06 -1.58
N LEU A 27 -15.80 17.09 -1.01
CA LEU A 27 -15.09 18.23 -0.43
C LEU A 27 -14.15 17.79 0.71
N ASN A 28 -14.65 16.95 1.62
CA ASN A 28 -13.86 16.40 2.70
C ASN A 28 -12.74 15.51 2.16
N GLY A 29 -13.01 14.67 1.15
CA GLY A 29 -11.99 13.87 0.47
C GLY A 29 -10.84 14.72 -0.12
N PHE A 30 -11.17 15.81 -0.82
CA PHE A 30 -10.16 16.75 -1.35
C PHE A 30 -9.35 17.40 -0.23
N LEU A 31 -10.00 17.88 0.83
CA LEU A 31 -9.30 18.49 1.97
C LEU A 31 -8.42 17.49 2.71
N GLY A 32 -8.86 16.24 2.85
CA GLY A 32 -8.09 15.15 3.43
C GLY A 32 -6.86 14.82 2.60
N PHE A 33 -7.01 14.75 1.27
CA PHE A 33 -5.90 14.57 0.35
C PHE A 33 -4.86 15.68 0.50
N PHE A 34 -5.26 16.96 0.42
CA PHE A 34 -4.32 18.07 0.60
C PHE A 34 -3.67 18.05 1.98
N TRP A 35 -4.44 17.77 3.03
CA TRP A 35 -3.91 17.71 4.40
C TRP A 35 -2.83 16.64 4.53
N LEU A 36 -3.06 15.42 4.03
CA LEU A 36 -2.05 14.35 4.02
C LEU A 36 -0.87 14.70 3.12
N PHE A 37 -1.11 15.25 1.93
CA PHE A 37 -0.06 15.64 1.00
C PHE A 37 0.90 16.68 1.62
N PHE A 38 0.37 17.72 2.27
CA PHE A 38 1.19 18.70 2.97
C PHE A 38 1.89 18.11 4.19
N LEU A 39 1.26 17.16 4.90
CA LEU A 39 1.89 16.47 6.02
C LEU A 39 3.11 15.67 5.57
N PHE A 40 2.98 14.86 4.51
CA PHE A 40 4.07 14.07 3.95
C PHE A 40 5.15 14.91 3.25
N SER A 41 4.78 16.08 2.70
CA SER A 41 5.74 17.04 2.15
C SER A 41 6.70 17.61 3.20
N LYS A 42 6.28 17.68 4.47
CA LYS A 42 7.12 18.15 5.59
C LYS A 42 7.92 17.06 6.28
N LEU A 43 7.68 15.79 5.97
CA LEU A 43 8.39 14.68 6.59
C LEU A 43 9.76 14.48 5.92
N PRO A 44 10.82 14.15 6.70
CA PRO A 44 12.13 13.87 6.14
C PRO A 44 12.06 12.64 5.22
N SER A 45 12.79 12.69 4.10
CA SER A 45 12.84 11.55 3.19
C SER A 45 13.65 10.42 3.81
N VAL A 46 12.99 9.31 4.13
CA VAL A 46 13.68 8.08 4.57
C VAL A 46 14.01 7.25 3.33
N PRO A 47 15.30 6.90 3.08
CA PRO A 47 15.72 6.22 1.84
C PRO A 47 14.92 4.96 1.53
N PHE A 48 14.63 4.14 2.55
CA PHE A 48 13.86 2.92 2.39
C PHE A 48 12.40 3.19 1.96
N ILE A 49 11.76 4.20 2.56
CA ILE A 49 10.37 4.57 2.24
C ILE A 49 10.29 5.14 0.83
N CYS A 50 11.26 5.97 0.43
CA CYS A 50 11.36 6.48 -0.94
C CYS A 50 11.61 5.35 -1.96
N TRP A 51 12.46 4.39 -1.61
CA TRP A 51 12.70 3.21 -2.44
C TRP A 51 11.44 2.36 -2.59
N LEU A 52 10.73 2.09 -1.50
CA LEU A 52 9.46 1.34 -1.52
C LEU A 52 8.38 2.08 -2.33
N GLY A 53 8.28 3.40 -2.16
CA GLY A 53 7.37 4.27 -2.92
C GLY A 53 7.65 4.28 -4.43
N ARG A 54 8.92 4.20 -4.83
CA ARG A 54 9.31 4.08 -6.25
C ARG A 54 8.95 2.72 -6.85
N ASN A 55 8.88 1.68 -6.02
CA ASN A 55 8.63 0.30 -6.43
C ASN A 55 7.18 -0.15 -6.14
N THR A 56 6.24 0.79 -6.05
CA THR A 56 4.82 0.49 -5.78
C THR A 56 4.19 -0.41 -6.84
N LEU A 57 4.54 -0.25 -8.12
CA LEU A 57 4.05 -1.11 -9.21
C LEU A 57 4.53 -2.57 -9.08
N PRO A 58 5.84 -2.86 -8.93
CA PRO A 58 6.30 -4.21 -8.61
C PRO A 58 5.66 -4.81 -7.36
N VAL A 59 5.51 -4.02 -6.30
CA VAL A 59 4.84 -4.47 -5.06
C VAL A 59 3.40 -4.84 -5.37
N LEU A 60 2.64 -3.99 -6.06
CA LEU A 60 1.26 -4.25 -6.43
C LEU A 60 1.12 -5.49 -7.34
N ALA A 61 2.07 -5.75 -8.23
CA ALA A 61 2.03 -6.93 -9.08
C ALA A 61 2.32 -8.24 -8.32
N LEU A 62 3.25 -8.20 -7.35
CA LEU A 62 3.79 -9.41 -6.70
C LEU A 62 3.21 -9.69 -5.30
N HIS A 63 2.43 -8.77 -4.72
CA HIS A 63 1.88 -8.93 -3.37
C HIS A 63 1.03 -10.21 -3.21
N LEU A 64 0.18 -10.54 -4.20
CA LEU A 64 -0.64 -11.75 -4.18
C LEU A 64 0.21 -13.05 -4.27
N PRO A 65 1.13 -13.21 -5.26
CA PRO A 65 2.06 -14.33 -5.28
C PRO A 65 2.87 -14.49 -3.99
N ALA A 66 3.36 -13.39 -3.41
CA ALA A 66 4.11 -13.42 -2.16
C ALA A 66 3.26 -13.95 -0.99
N MET A 67 1.99 -13.55 -0.92
CA MET A 67 1.07 -14.06 0.10
C MET A 67 0.76 -15.54 -0.10
N SER A 68 0.58 -16.00 -1.35
CA SER A 68 0.41 -17.43 -1.65
C SER A 68 1.65 -18.25 -1.25
N PHE A 69 2.84 -17.70 -1.43
CA PHE A 69 4.08 -18.34 -0.97
C PHE A 69 4.14 -18.44 0.56
N ILE A 70 3.82 -17.36 1.27
CA ILE A 70 3.75 -17.36 2.75
C ILE A 70 2.75 -18.43 3.24
N LYS A 71 1.56 -18.51 2.63
CA LYS A 71 0.57 -19.55 2.93
C LYS A 71 1.12 -20.95 2.73
N ALA A 72 1.79 -21.20 1.60
CA ALA A 72 2.38 -22.51 1.31
C ALA A 72 3.44 -22.89 2.35
N VAL A 73 4.29 -21.96 2.76
CA VAL A 73 5.32 -22.22 3.79
C VAL A 73 4.69 -22.52 5.14
N LEU A 74 3.64 -21.79 5.55
CA LEU A 74 2.95 -22.04 6.82
C LEU A 74 2.25 -23.41 6.83
N LEU A 75 1.58 -23.76 5.73
CA LEU A 75 0.85 -25.02 5.61
C LEU A 75 1.79 -26.23 5.51
N PHE A 76 2.79 -26.20 4.61
CA PHE A 76 3.66 -27.35 4.39
C PHE A 76 4.84 -27.43 5.37
N GLY A 77 5.30 -26.28 5.90
CA GLY A 77 6.45 -26.23 6.79
C GLY A 77 6.09 -26.38 8.26
N PHE A 78 4.97 -25.81 8.67
CA PHE A 78 4.58 -25.74 10.08
C PHE A 78 3.23 -26.41 10.38
N ASP A 79 2.52 -26.90 9.36
CA ASP A 79 1.16 -27.46 9.47
C ASP A 79 0.17 -26.51 10.17
N THR A 80 0.36 -25.21 9.93
CA THR A 80 -0.43 -24.13 10.55
C THR A 80 -1.13 -23.30 9.49
N GLU A 81 -2.37 -22.91 9.76
CA GLU A 81 -3.10 -21.96 8.94
C GLU A 81 -2.72 -20.51 9.28
N ILE A 82 -3.18 -19.56 8.47
CA ILE A 82 -3.00 -18.13 8.76
C ILE A 82 -3.73 -17.80 10.05
N SER A 83 -2.98 -17.25 11.01
CA SER A 83 -3.56 -16.75 12.24
C SER A 83 -4.27 -15.42 11.98
N ASP A 84 -5.50 -15.32 12.46
CA ASP A 84 -6.28 -14.08 12.39
C ASP A 84 -5.92 -13.13 13.53
N GLY A 85 -5.92 -11.83 13.24
CA GLY A 85 -5.67 -10.78 14.21
C GLY A 85 -4.82 -9.66 13.65
N ILE A 86 -5.05 -8.44 14.16
CA ILE A 86 -4.41 -7.23 13.64
C ILE A 86 -2.87 -7.30 13.70
N PHE A 87 -2.34 -7.95 14.73
CA PHE A 87 -0.91 -8.17 14.92
C PHE A 87 -0.36 -9.10 13.84
N TYR A 88 -1.03 -10.22 13.57
CA TYR A 88 -0.62 -11.18 12.55
C TYR A 88 -0.70 -10.56 11.15
N TYR A 89 -1.76 -9.82 10.83
CA TYR A 89 -1.87 -9.13 9.53
C TYR A 89 -0.73 -8.12 9.30
N PHE A 90 -0.37 -7.36 10.34
CA PHE A 90 0.78 -6.45 10.26
C PHE A 90 2.08 -7.23 10.02
N LEU A 91 2.30 -8.30 10.80
CA LEU A 91 3.49 -9.14 10.70
C LEU A 91 3.60 -9.79 9.30
N TYR A 92 2.52 -10.36 8.77
CA TYR A 92 2.50 -10.92 7.42
C TYR A 92 2.79 -9.86 6.35
N THR A 93 2.26 -8.65 6.50
CA THR A 93 2.54 -7.54 5.56
C THR A 93 4.03 -7.18 5.57
N VAL A 94 4.67 -7.12 6.74
CA VAL A 94 6.11 -6.85 6.87
C VAL A 94 6.94 -7.97 6.23
N ILE A 95 6.63 -9.23 6.53
CA ILE A 95 7.32 -10.39 5.93
C ILE A 95 7.15 -10.38 4.41
N GLN A 96 5.94 -10.09 3.93
CA GLN A 96 5.63 -10.03 2.52
C GLN A 96 6.45 -8.95 1.81
N ILE A 97 6.55 -7.74 2.38
CA ILE A 97 7.40 -6.68 1.82
C ILE A 97 8.87 -7.12 1.79
N LEU A 98 9.38 -7.74 2.87
CA LEU A 98 10.76 -8.24 2.94
C LEU A 98 11.03 -9.30 1.86
N LEU A 99 10.09 -10.20 1.64
CA LEU A 99 10.18 -11.24 0.61
C LEU A 99 10.18 -10.65 -0.81
N LEU A 100 9.49 -9.53 -1.01
CA LEU A 100 9.47 -8.82 -2.29
C LEU A 100 10.76 -8.06 -2.59
N VAL A 101 11.54 -7.65 -1.57
CA VAL A 101 12.79 -6.89 -1.77
C VAL A 101 13.72 -7.53 -2.83
N PRO A 102 14.11 -8.82 -2.73
CA PRO A 102 14.97 -9.44 -3.74
C PRO A 102 14.31 -9.50 -5.12
N ALA A 103 13.01 -9.78 -5.20
CA ALA A 103 12.28 -9.82 -6.46
C ALA A 103 12.24 -8.44 -7.15
N ILE A 104 12.07 -7.38 -6.37
CA ILE A 104 12.09 -5.99 -6.85
C ILE A 104 13.48 -5.61 -7.38
N ILE A 105 14.56 -6.01 -6.68
CA ILE A 105 15.93 -5.76 -7.16
C ILE A 105 16.17 -6.44 -8.51
N LEU A 106 15.72 -7.69 -8.67
CA LEU A 106 15.79 -8.40 -9.94
C LEU A 106 14.96 -7.70 -11.03
N LEU A 107 13.71 -7.34 -10.74
CA LEU A 107 12.85 -6.61 -11.69
C LEU A 107 13.46 -5.29 -12.12
N ASN A 108 14.02 -4.51 -11.19
CA ASN A 108 14.70 -3.25 -11.50
C ASN A 108 15.92 -3.44 -12.41
N LYS A 109 16.62 -4.57 -12.27
CA LYS A 109 17.78 -4.90 -13.11
C LYS A 109 17.39 -5.29 -14.53
N TYR A 110 16.37 -6.14 -14.69
CA TYR A 110 15.99 -6.68 -16.02
C TYR A 110 14.94 -5.84 -16.75
N PHE A 111 14.02 -5.21 -16.02
CA PHE A 111 12.87 -4.47 -16.53
C PHE A 111 12.86 -3.02 -16.05
N SER A 112 14.02 -2.35 -16.05
CA SER A 112 14.16 -0.97 -15.58
C SER A 112 13.19 0.02 -16.25
N GLN A 113 12.79 -0.26 -17.49
CA GLN A 113 11.81 0.51 -18.26
C GLN A 113 10.39 0.46 -17.67
N MET A 114 10.00 -0.66 -17.05
CA MET A 114 8.66 -0.83 -16.45
C MET A 114 8.52 -0.08 -15.12
N VAL A 115 9.62 0.21 -14.44
CA VAL A 115 9.65 0.91 -13.13
C VAL A 115 9.94 2.41 -13.30
N GLY A 116 9.98 2.90 -14.55
CA GLY A 116 10.25 4.31 -14.85
C GLY A 116 11.66 4.77 -14.43
N VAL A 117 12.59 3.82 -14.26
CA VAL A 117 13.99 4.11 -13.95
C VAL A 117 14.74 4.25 -15.27
N SER A 118 15.09 5.48 -15.64
CA SER A 118 15.96 5.70 -16.81
C SER A 118 17.27 4.95 -16.59
N LYS A 119 17.72 4.20 -17.62
CA LYS A 119 19.04 3.57 -17.59
C LYS A 119 20.08 4.67 -17.37
N PRO A 120 21.10 4.48 -16.51
CA PRO A 120 22.25 5.37 -16.52
C PRO A 120 22.80 5.38 -17.95
N LYS A 121 22.93 6.58 -18.55
CA LYS A 121 23.64 6.73 -19.82
C LYS A 121 25.10 6.34 -19.55
N LEU A 122 25.49 5.18 -20.09
CA LEU A 122 26.90 4.79 -20.23
C LEU A 122 27.62 5.80 -21.13
#